data_AF-B5W5U1-F1
#
_entry.id   AF-B5W5U1-F1
#
_cell.length_a   1.000
_cell.length_b   1.000
_cell.length_c   1.000
_cell.angle_alpha   90.00
_cell.angle_beta   90.00
_cell.angle_gamma   90.00
#
_symmetry.space_group_name_H-M   'P 1'
#
loop_
_entity.id
_entity.type
_entity.pdbx_description
1 polymer ?
#
loop_
_entity_poly.entity_id
_entity_poly.type
_entity_poly.pdbx_seq_one_letter_code
_entity_poly.pdbx_strand_id
1 'polypeptide(L)'
;MYTVDTAQDLKSQLDHQVLLRRIISRIRQSLELPEILKATVAEVRSFLGTDRIMIYRFDQDASGEVVAESIYDDRLPSLLGLHFPADDIPQEARDRYVKLRQRTIVNVHSGTISISP
;
A
#
# COMPACT_ATOMS: atom_id res chain seq x y z
N MET A 1 -27.96 -24.84 -5.07
CA MET A 1 -27.15 -23.75 -5.63
C MET A 1 -26.10 -23.36 -4.59
N TYR A 2 -24.91 -23.98 -4.60
CA TYR A 2 -23.85 -23.77 -3.57
C TYR A 2 -22.42 -23.85 -4.16
N THR A 3 -22.25 -23.61 -5.46
CA THR A 3 -20.97 -23.86 -6.16
C THR A 3 -20.29 -22.61 -6.74
N VAL A 4 -20.94 -21.44 -6.67
CA VAL A 4 -20.42 -20.20 -7.28
C VAL A 4 -19.39 -19.51 -6.38
N ASP A 5 -19.46 -19.71 -5.06
CA ASP A 5 -18.63 -19.00 -4.08
C ASP A 5 -17.19 -19.56 -3.99
N THR A 6 -17.03 -20.89 -4.10
CA THR A 6 -15.74 -21.56 -3.95
C THR A 6 -14.77 -21.27 -5.09
N ALA A 7 -15.27 -21.14 -6.32
CA ALA A 7 -14.45 -20.85 -7.49
C ALA A 7 -13.94 -19.40 -7.48
N GLN A 8 -14.75 -18.46 -6.99
CA GLN A 8 -14.38 -17.06 -6.85
C GLN A 8 -13.32 -16.89 -5.76
N ASP A 9 -13.47 -17.59 -4.63
CA ASP A 9 -12.54 -17.54 -3.51
C ASP A 9 -11.19 -18.18 -3.86
N LEU A 10 -11.21 -19.32 -4.57
CA LEU A 10 -10.00 -19.98 -5.05
C LEU A 10 -9.24 -19.12 -6.08
N LYS A 11 -9.98 -18.40 -6.94
CA LYS A 11 -9.40 -17.45 -7.88
C LYS A 11 -8.74 -16.27 -7.16
N SER A 12 -9.41 -15.70 -6.16
CA SER A 12 -8.85 -14.63 -5.33
C SER A 12 -7.57 -15.06 -4.61
N GLN A 13 -7.56 -16.27 -4.04
CA GLN A 13 -6.38 -16.85 -3.40
C GLN A 13 -5.22 -17.06 -4.40
N LEU A 14 -5.53 -17.50 -5.62
CA LEU A 14 -4.54 -17.69 -6.67
C LEU A 14 -3.96 -16.35 -7.15
N ASP A 15 -4.82 -15.34 -7.36
CA ASP A 15 -4.42 -13.99 -7.76
C ASP A 15 -3.51 -13.36 -6.69
N HIS A 16 -3.85 -13.56 -5.40
CA HIS A 16 -3.00 -13.13 -4.28
C HIS A 16 -1.62 -13.83 -4.29
N GLN A 17 -1.59 -15.16 -4.48
CA GLN A 17 -0.35 -15.93 -4.58
C GLN A 17 0.52 -15.49 -5.76
N VAL A 18 -0.08 -15.22 -6.92
CA VAL A 18 0.61 -14.73 -8.12
C VAL A 18 1.20 -13.35 -7.89
N LEU A 19 0.42 -12.43 -7.29
CA LEU A 19 0.90 -11.10 -6.93
C LEU A 19 2.11 -11.18 -5.98
N LEU A 20 2.00 -11.94 -4.88
CA LEU A 20 3.09 -12.10 -3.93
C LEU A 20 4.35 -12.67 -4.57
N ARG A 21 4.22 -13.70 -5.41
CA ARG A 21 5.38 -14.26 -6.14
C ARG A 21 6.03 -13.25 -7.06
N ARG A 22 5.23 -12.44 -7.75
CA ARG A 22 5.73 -11.41 -8.67
C ARG A 22 6.48 -10.30 -7.92
N ILE A 23 5.90 -9.81 -6.82
CA ILE A 23 6.55 -8.83 -5.92
C ILE A 23 7.88 -9.40 -5.40
N ILE A 24 7.87 -10.62 -4.85
CA ILE A 24 9.08 -11.28 -4.32
C ILE A 24 10.14 -11.47 -5.41
N SER A 25 9.74 -11.88 -6.61
CA SER A 25 10.67 -12.05 -7.73
C SER A 25 11.34 -10.74 -8.12
N ARG A 26 10.59 -9.63 -8.15
CA ARG A 26 11.14 -8.30 -8.46
C ARG A 26 12.05 -7.79 -7.36
N ILE A 27 11.67 -7.98 -6.09
CA ILE A 27 12.53 -7.72 -4.92
C ILE A 27 13.86 -8.47 -5.05
N ARG A 28 13.83 -9.74 -5.51
CA ARG A 28 15.03 -10.58 -5.64
C ARG A 28 15.87 -10.31 -6.90
N GLN A 29 15.27 -9.76 -7.96
CA GLN A 29 15.95 -9.49 -9.24
C GLN A 29 16.61 -8.12 -9.28
N SER A 30 16.09 -7.14 -8.54
CA SER A 30 16.75 -5.85 -8.37
C SER A 30 17.61 -5.85 -7.12
N LEU A 31 18.86 -5.43 -7.23
CA LEU A 31 19.72 -5.16 -6.07
C LEU A 31 19.57 -3.71 -5.57
N GLU A 32 18.83 -2.88 -6.31
CA GLU A 32 18.64 -1.47 -6.01
C GLU A 32 17.27 -1.25 -5.36
N LEU A 33 17.29 -0.86 -4.08
CA LEU A 33 16.09 -0.55 -3.30
C LEU A 33 15.09 0.38 -4.03
N PRO A 34 15.52 1.47 -4.71
CA PRO A 34 14.60 2.35 -5.42
C PRO A 34 13.75 1.63 -6.48
N GLU A 35 14.35 0.71 -7.25
CA GLU A 35 13.65 -0.06 -8.28
C GLU A 35 12.66 -1.05 -7.65
N ILE A 36 13.03 -1.65 -6.52
CA ILE A 36 12.14 -2.53 -5.75
C ILE A 36 10.91 -1.76 -5.28
N LEU A 37 11.10 -0.59 -4.66
CA LEU A 37 10.01 0.23 -4.13
C LEU A 37 9.10 0.71 -5.24
N LYS A 38 9.68 1.22 -6.35
CA LYS A 38 8.96 1.66 -7.55
C LYS A 38 8.10 0.54 -8.16
N ALA A 39 8.66 -0.67 -8.28
CA ALA A 39 7.90 -1.82 -8.75
C ALA A 39 6.76 -2.19 -7.80
N THR A 40 7.02 -2.15 -6.50
CA THR A 40 6.03 -2.51 -5.46
C THR A 40 4.82 -1.58 -5.49
N VAL A 41 5.02 -0.27 -5.50
CA VAL A 41 3.91 0.69 -5.54
C VAL A 41 3.07 0.55 -6.81
N ALA A 42 3.69 0.29 -7.96
CA ALA A 42 2.99 0.09 -9.22
C ALA A 42 2.11 -1.17 -9.22
N GLU A 43 2.64 -2.29 -8.71
CA GLU A 43 1.92 -3.56 -8.64
C GLU A 43 0.76 -3.51 -7.66
N VAL A 44 1.00 -2.98 -6.46
CA VAL A 44 -0.03 -2.85 -5.43
C VAL A 44 -1.14 -1.88 -5.89
N ARG A 45 -0.80 -0.76 -6.53
CA ARG A 45 -1.80 0.17 -7.09
C ARG A 45 -2.67 -0.50 -8.13
N SER A 46 -2.06 -1.26 -9.05
CA SER A 46 -2.79 -1.99 -10.08
C SER A 46 -3.67 -3.09 -9.50
N PHE A 47 -3.22 -3.77 -8.44
CA PHE A 47 -3.99 -4.83 -7.78
C PHE A 47 -5.19 -4.26 -7.01
N LEU A 48 -5.00 -3.19 -6.25
CA LEU A 48 -6.06 -2.56 -5.46
C LEU A 48 -7.00 -1.68 -6.28
N GLY A 49 -6.66 -1.37 -7.53
CA GLY A 49 -7.46 -0.51 -8.40
C GLY A 49 -7.64 0.91 -7.87
N THR A 50 -6.66 1.42 -7.11
CA THR A 50 -6.70 2.76 -6.50
C THR A 50 -6.00 3.81 -7.36
N ASP A 51 -6.30 5.08 -7.12
CA ASP A 51 -5.69 6.21 -7.80
C ASP A 51 -4.24 6.46 -7.38
N ARG A 52 -3.88 6.08 -6.13
CA ARG A 52 -2.52 6.26 -5.60
C ARG A 52 -2.11 5.17 -4.62
N ILE A 53 -0.87 4.71 -4.76
CA ILE A 53 -0.12 4.02 -3.70
C ILE A 53 1.20 4.73 -3.49
N MET A 54 1.62 4.86 -2.24
CA MET A 54 2.91 5.44 -1.87
C MET A 54 3.58 4.63 -0.76
N ILE A 55 4.91 4.68 -0.70
CA ILE A 55 5.70 4.18 0.41
C ILE A 55 6.26 5.40 1.14
N TYR A 56 5.92 5.51 2.42
CA TYR A 56 6.34 6.57 3.32
C TYR A 56 7.43 6.03 4.26
N ARG A 57 8.59 6.68 4.27
CA ARG A 57 9.72 6.33 5.14
C ARG A 57 9.79 7.32 6.31
N PHE A 58 9.88 6.80 7.53
CA PHE A 58 10.17 7.62 8.70
C PHE A 58 11.67 7.90 8.81
N ASP A 59 12.01 9.14 9.16
CA ASP A 59 13.37 9.55 9.51
C ASP A 59 13.58 9.52 11.03
N GLN A 60 14.79 9.81 11.50
CA GLN A 60 15.17 9.64 12.91
C GLN A 60 14.40 10.55 13.88
N ASP A 61 13.98 11.73 13.41
CA ASP A 61 13.19 12.71 14.17
C ASP A 61 11.67 12.43 14.08
N ALA A 62 11.30 11.28 13.51
CA ALA A 62 9.93 10.85 13.25
C ALA A 62 9.16 11.68 12.22
N SER A 63 9.81 12.63 11.53
CA SER A 63 9.33 13.14 10.25
C SER A 63 9.36 12.02 9.20
N GLY A 64 8.90 12.30 7.98
CA GLY A 64 9.10 11.31 6.93
C GLY A 64 8.87 11.82 5.52
N GLU A 65 9.22 10.94 4.59
CA GLU A 65 9.34 11.23 3.17
C GLU A 65 8.57 10.20 2.35
N VAL A 66 7.92 10.64 1.27
CA VAL A 66 7.42 9.72 0.24
C VAL A 66 8.58 9.29 -0.65
N VAL A 67 9.04 8.05 -0.48
CA VAL A 67 10.22 7.51 -1.17
C VAL A 67 9.90 6.72 -2.44
N ALA A 68 8.64 6.34 -2.62
CA ALA A 68 8.12 5.76 -3.85
C ALA A 68 6.62 6.04 -4.00
N GLU A 69 6.17 6.23 -5.23
CA GLU A 69 4.79 6.58 -5.55
C GLU A 69 4.37 5.94 -6.89
N SER A 70 3.10 5.56 -6.99
CA SER A 70 2.44 5.25 -8.26
C SER A 70 1.07 5.94 -8.30
N ILE A 71 0.83 6.70 -9.36
CA ILE A 71 -0.41 7.44 -9.60
C ILE A 71 -1.07 6.86 -10.86
N TYR A 72 -2.38 6.68 -10.80
CA TYR A 72 -3.15 6.28 -11.98
C TYR A 72 -3.35 7.48 -12.90
N ASP A 73 -2.83 7.39 -14.13
CA ASP A 73 -3.12 8.31 -15.24
C ASP A 73 -2.88 9.80 -14.89
N ASP A 74 -1.87 10.06 -14.05
CA ASP A 74 -1.48 11.39 -13.56
C ASP A 74 -2.64 12.24 -12.99
N ARG A 75 -3.69 11.59 -12.48
CA ARG A 75 -4.91 12.24 -11.97
C ARG A 75 -4.72 13.09 -10.73
N LEU A 76 -3.59 12.93 -10.04
CA LEU A 76 -3.29 13.58 -8.77
C LEU A 76 -1.88 14.18 -8.80
N PRO A 77 -1.63 15.30 -8.10
CA PRO A 77 -0.30 15.91 -8.03
C PRO A 77 0.66 15.02 -7.22
N SER A 78 1.87 14.79 -7.74
CA SER A 78 2.85 13.91 -7.09
C SER A 78 3.25 14.39 -5.70
N LEU A 79 3.41 13.44 -4.78
CA LEU A 79 3.98 13.66 -3.45
C LEU A 79 5.42 13.15 -3.31
N LEU A 80 5.97 12.54 -4.36
CA LEU A 80 7.30 11.93 -4.34
C LEU A 80 8.38 12.95 -3.91
N GLY A 81 9.17 12.59 -2.91
CA GLY A 81 10.24 13.43 -2.34
C GLY A 81 9.76 14.54 -1.39
N LEU A 82 8.45 14.68 -1.16
CA LEU A 82 7.94 15.60 -0.16
C LEU A 82 8.17 15.06 1.25
N HIS A 83 8.55 15.97 2.15
CA HIS A 83 8.79 15.70 3.56
C HIS A 83 7.64 16.25 4.41
N PHE A 84 7.24 15.47 5.41
CA PHE A 84 6.09 15.75 6.27
C PHE A 84 6.53 15.74 7.75
N PRO A 85 5.98 16.65 8.58
CA PRO A 85 6.36 16.76 9.99
C PRO A 85 5.90 15.55 10.80
N ALA A 86 6.58 15.30 11.92
CA ALA A 86 6.28 14.17 12.81
C ALA A 86 4.85 14.18 13.38
N ASP A 87 4.22 15.36 13.45
CA ASP A 87 2.88 15.57 13.98
C ASP A 87 1.77 15.05 13.05
N ASP A 88 2.04 14.85 11.76
CA ASP A 88 1.08 14.31 10.79
C ASP A 88 0.70 12.85 11.11
N ILE A 89 1.62 12.10 11.75
CA ILE A 89 1.38 10.73 12.21
C ILE A 89 1.78 10.64 13.70
N PRO A 90 0.87 10.96 14.64
CA PRO A 90 1.17 10.97 16.07
C PRO A 90 1.70 9.63 16.59
N GLN A 91 2.46 9.66 17.69
CA GLN A 91 3.08 8.46 18.28
C GLN A 91 2.06 7.33 18.55
N GLU A 92 0.87 7.66 19.06
CA GLU A 92 -0.18 6.67 19.32
C GLU A 92 -0.63 5.94 18.04
N ALA A 93 -0.67 6.65 16.90
CA ALA A 93 -0.97 6.04 15.61
C ALA A 93 0.16 5.11 15.16
N ARG A 94 1.42 5.52 15.33
CA ARG A 94 2.60 4.69 15.03
C ARG A 94 2.59 3.38 15.84
N ASP A 95 2.37 3.49 17.15
CA ASP A 95 2.29 2.34 18.06
C ASP A 95 1.15 1.38 17.66
N ARG A 96 0.04 1.94 17.17
CA ARG A 96 -1.09 1.15 16.66
C ARG A 96 -0.71 0.36 15.41
N TYR A 97 0.05 0.94 14.48
CA TYR A 97 0.50 0.22 13.27
C TYR A 97 1.49 -0.90 13.56
N VAL A 98 2.32 -0.79 14.60
CA VAL A 98 3.18 -1.90 15.05
C VAL A 98 2.34 -3.13 15.46
N LYS A 99 1.19 -2.90 16.10
CA LYS A 99 0.28 -3.96 16.56
C LYS A 99 -0.64 -4.49 15.46
N LEU A 100 -1.31 -3.59 14.74
CA LEU A 100 -2.38 -3.95 13.81
C LEU A 100 -1.90 -4.21 12.38
N ARG A 101 -0.73 -3.67 11.99
CA ARG A 101 -0.09 -3.75 10.66
C ARG A 101 -0.88 -3.18 9.49
N GLN A 102 -2.20 -3.06 9.60
CA GLN A 102 -3.09 -2.52 8.57
C GLN A 102 -4.19 -1.67 9.21
N ARG A 103 -4.61 -0.63 8.51
CA ARG A 103 -5.79 0.18 8.83
C ARG A 103 -6.50 0.55 7.54
N THR A 104 -7.82 0.44 7.54
CA THR A 104 -8.68 0.80 6.41
C THR A 104 -9.64 1.91 6.84
N ILE A 105 -9.80 2.92 5.99
CA ILE A 105 -10.78 4.00 6.15
C ILE A 105 -11.53 4.06 4.82
N VAL A 106 -12.84 3.76 4.83
CA VAL A 106 -13.63 3.67 3.59
C VAL A 106 -14.07 5.06 3.12
N ASN A 107 -14.51 5.88 4.07
CA ASN A 107 -15.00 7.20 3.78
C ASN A 107 -14.62 8.16 4.91
N VAL A 108 -13.86 9.19 4.53
CA VAL A 108 -13.34 10.20 5.45
C VAL A 108 -14.48 11.06 6.03
N HIS A 109 -15.50 11.39 5.24
CA HIS A 109 -16.62 12.23 5.65
C HIS A 109 -17.54 11.54 6.65
N SER A 110 -17.80 10.24 6.46
CA SER A 110 -18.66 9.46 7.36
C SER A 110 -17.89 8.81 8.51
N GLY A 111 -16.56 8.95 8.55
CA GLY A 111 -15.69 8.35 9.57
C GLY A 111 -15.81 6.82 9.65
N THR A 112 -16.33 6.16 8.62
CA THR A 112 -16.65 4.74 8.66
C THR A 112 -15.37 3.92 8.56
N ILE A 113 -15.02 3.28 9.67
CA ILE A 113 -13.95 2.29 9.75
C ILE A 113 -14.59 0.94 9.41
N SER A 114 -14.23 0.37 8.27
CA SER A 114 -14.55 -1.02 7.96
C SER A 114 -13.27 -1.83 7.82
N ILE A 115 -13.41 -3.14 7.85
CA ILE A 115 -12.40 -4.07 7.36
C ILE A 115 -12.38 -3.94 5.83
N SER A 116 -11.18 -3.85 5.23
CA SER A 116 -11.03 -4.14 3.80
C SER A 116 -11.27 -5.64 3.62
N PRO A 117 -11.91 -6.08 2.51
CA PRO A 117 -11.96 -7.49 2.17
C PRO A 117 -10.56 -8.12 2.13
#